data_AF-A0AA41ECW3-F1
#
_entry.id   AF-A0AA41ECW3-F1
#
_cell.length_a   1.000
_cell.length_b   1.000
_cell.length_c   1.000
_cell.angle_alpha   90.00
_cell.angle_beta   90.00
_cell.angle_gamma   90.00
#
_symmetry.space_group_name_H-M   'P 1'
#
loop_
_entity.id
_entity.type
_entity.pdbx_description
1 polymer ?
#
loop_
_entity_poly.entity_id
_entity_poly.type
_entity_poly.pdbx_seq_one_letter_code
_entity_poly.pdbx_strand_id
1 'polypeptide(L)'
;MNVDSSSPASRGRGRKLWSGTRPVIAYGMPPLGWRDLYHRALTVSWPVFFLSLAILFLLLNGGFAALYLLGHDAIANQSPAGFVGAFFFSVETLATVGYGDMHPQTVYAHVVSTFEIFIGMSGIALATGLVFARFSRPQAKILFARLAIVRPLNGRMTLMVRAANARQNVIAEAQAKLRLMRVEGTHEGYTLRKIHDLPLVRNEHPIFLLGWNLMHVIDETSPLFGETAESLAARDATLLITIEGSDETTAQVMQARYSWTHADIRWRHRYVDLMHDEGGITHIDYTHFHEVVPVDADSDERGSPGVIEGGPAAQASGPAA
;
A
#
# COMPACT_ATOMS: atom_id res chain seq x y z
N MET A 1 -13.04 -49.98 21.45
CA MET A 1 -13.30 -48.66 22.07
C MET A 1 -13.26 -47.64 20.93
N ASN A 2 -14.43 -47.25 20.45
CA ASN A 2 -14.59 -46.29 19.35
C ASN A 2 -14.14 -44.91 19.81
N VAL A 3 -13.17 -44.33 19.12
CA VAL A 3 -12.91 -42.89 19.18
C VAL A 3 -13.84 -42.27 18.16
N ASP A 4 -14.88 -41.59 18.66
CA ASP A 4 -15.85 -40.87 17.86
C ASP A 4 -15.14 -39.91 16.89
N SER A 5 -15.45 -40.09 15.60
CA SER A 5 -15.19 -39.13 14.55
C SER A 5 -15.99 -37.86 14.86
N SER A 6 -15.33 -36.88 15.47
CA SER A 6 -15.88 -35.53 15.59
C SER A 6 -16.15 -35.00 14.18
N SER A 7 -17.42 -34.87 13.86
CA SER A 7 -17.90 -34.22 12.65
C SER A 7 -17.23 -32.84 12.53
N PRO A 8 -16.72 -32.42 11.36
CA PRO A 8 -16.21 -31.07 11.21
C PRO A 8 -17.39 -30.12 11.42
N ALA A 9 -17.41 -29.46 12.59
CA ALA A 9 -18.32 -28.36 12.88
C ALA A 9 -18.34 -27.45 11.64
N SER A 10 -19.54 -27.20 11.10
CA SER A 10 -19.71 -26.44 9.85
C SER A 10 -18.91 -25.15 9.92
N ARG A 11 -17.73 -25.13 9.29
CA ARG A 11 -16.86 -23.96 9.31
C ARG A 11 -17.64 -22.86 8.60
N GLY A 12 -18.14 -21.88 9.37
CA GLY A 12 -18.83 -20.72 8.83
C GLY A 12 -18.01 -20.08 7.71
N ARG A 13 -18.66 -19.36 6.79
CA ARG A 13 -18.02 -18.84 5.57
C ARG A 13 -16.73 -18.08 5.90
N GLY A 14 -15.59 -18.70 5.60
CA GLY A 14 -14.27 -18.13 5.90
C GLY A 14 -14.03 -16.85 5.12
N ARG A 15 -13.46 -15.83 5.77
CA ARG A 15 -13.11 -14.56 5.12
C ARG A 15 -11.71 -14.68 4.54
N LYS A 16 -11.60 -14.52 3.22
CA LYS A 16 -10.31 -14.44 2.52
C LYS A 16 -9.63 -13.13 2.91
N LEU A 17 -8.50 -13.24 3.61
CA LEU A 17 -7.60 -12.17 3.98
C LEU A 17 -6.34 -12.27 3.12
N TRP A 18 -5.70 -11.14 2.86
CA TRP A 18 -4.37 -11.12 2.27
C TRP A 18 -3.34 -10.99 3.38
N SER A 19 -2.45 -11.96 3.54
CA SER A 19 -1.40 -11.96 4.57
C SER A 19 -0.20 -11.06 4.20
N GLY A 20 -0.29 -10.29 3.12
CA GLY A 20 0.85 -9.61 2.49
C GLY A 20 1.56 -10.48 1.46
N THR A 21 1.64 -11.79 1.70
CA THR A 21 2.36 -12.75 0.83
C THR A 21 1.48 -13.74 0.09
N ARG A 22 0.30 -14.04 0.62
CA ARG A 22 -0.61 -15.05 0.09
C ARG A 22 -2.02 -14.90 0.66
N PRO A 23 -3.04 -15.44 -0.03
CA PRO A 23 -4.40 -15.45 0.49
C PRO A 23 -4.52 -16.46 1.65
N VAL A 24 -5.04 -16.00 2.78
CA VAL A 24 -5.35 -16.83 3.96
C VAL A 24 -6.85 -16.76 4.19
N ILE A 25 -7.49 -17.91 4.43
CA ILE A 25 -8.92 -17.92 4.79
C ILE A 25 -9.01 -18.00 6.30
N ALA A 26 -9.49 -16.93 6.92
CA ALA A 26 -9.68 -16.87 8.37
C ALA A 26 -11.15 -17.16 8.72
N TYR A 27 -11.35 -18.06 9.67
CA TYR A 27 -12.66 -18.50 10.16
C TYR A 27 -12.93 -17.88 11.54
N GLY A 28 -14.21 -17.62 11.86
CA GLY A 28 -14.62 -17.20 13.21
C GLY A 28 -14.30 -15.77 13.63
N MET A 29 -13.94 -14.88 12.70
CA MET A 29 -13.74 -13.46 13.05
C MET A 29 -15.08 -12.78 13.35
N PRO A 30 -15.19 -12.03 14.47
CA PRO A 30 -16.41 -11.30 14.79
C PRO A 30 -16.71 -10.21 13.74
N PRO A 31 -17.99 -9.92 13.45
CA PRO A 31 -18.35 -8.85 12.52
C PRO A 31 -17.91 -7.49 13.10
N LEU A 32 -17.18 -6.69 12.32
CA LEU A 32 -16.56 -5.44 12.77
C LEU A 32 -17.52 -4.22 12.81
N GLY A 33 -18.83 -4.41 12.57
CA GLY A 33 -19.86 -3.37 12.72
C GLY A 33 -19.50 -2.02 12.07
N TRP A 34 -19.65 -0.93 12.81
CA TRP A 34 -19.37 0.45 12.38
C TRP A 34 -17.93 0.71 11.91
N ARG A 35 -16.94 -0.04 12.43
CA ARG A 35 -15.54 0.10 12.00
C ARG A 35 -15.34 -0.37 10.56
N ASP A 36 -16.17 -1.29 10.10
CA ASP A 36 -16.14 -1.77 8.71
C ASP A 36 -16.74 -0.73 7.75
N LEU A 37 -17.75 0.05 8.17
CA LEU A 37 -18.28 1.15 7.34
C LEU A 37 -17.23 2.24 7.09
N TYR A 38 -16.55 2.72 8.15
CA TYR A 38 -15.48 3.71 7.99
C TYR A 38 -14.33 3.18 7.13
N HIS A 39 -13.88 1.95 7.39
CA HIS A 39 -12.82 1.32 6.59
C HIS A 39 -13.23 1.17 5.11
N ARG A 40 -14.46 0.72 4.83
CA ARG A 40 -14.98 0.61 3.46
C ARG A 40 -15.09 1.97 2.80
N ALA A 41 -15.64 2.98 3.49
CA ALA A 41 -15.75 4.34 2.99
C ALA A 41 -14.39 4.91 2.56
N LEU A 42 -13.29 4.49 3.21
CA LEU A 42 -11.93 4.91 2.85
C LEU A 42 -11.23 4.03 1.80
N THR A 43 -11.69 2.81 1.54
CA THR A 43 -10.97 1.83 0.69
C THR A 43 -11.68 1.50 -0.63
N VAL A 44 -12.98 1.77 -0.77
CA VAL A 44 -13.69 1.59 -2.06
C VAL A 44 -13.13 2.51 -3.15
N SER A 45 -13.36 2.19 -4.42
CA SER A 45 -12.98 3.08 -5.53
C SER A 45 -13.76 4.39 -5.51
N TRP A 46 -13.20 5.44 -6.12
CA TRP A 46 -13.85 6.77 -6.19
C TRP A 46 -15.26 6.75 -6.78
N PRO A 47 -15.55 6.06 -7.90
CA PRO A 47 -16.92 6.00 -8.43
C PRO A 47 -17.91 5.35 -7.48
N VAL A 48 -17.51 4.23 -6.85
CA VAL A 48 -18.36 3.52 -5.88
C VAL A 48 -18.61 4.38 -4.64
N PHE A 49 -17.60 5.14 -4.19
CA PHE A 49 -17.75 6.09 -3.08
C PHE A 49 -18.82 7.15 -3.40
N PHE A 50 -18.69 7.88 -4.52
CA PHE A 50 -19.66 8.91 -4.88
C PHE A 50 -21.04 8.35 -5.18
N LEU A 51 -21.13 7.17 -5.82
CA LEU A 51 -22.40 6.48 -6.02
C LEU A 51 -23.05 6.11 -4.69
N SER A 52 -22.29 5.65 -3.70
CA SER A 52 -22.82 5.33 -2.38
C SER A 52 -23.35 6.56 -1.64
N LEU A 53 -22.67 7.71 -1.76
CA LEU A 53 -23.16 8.99 -1.23
C LEU A 53 -24.43 9.44 -1.96
N ALA A 54 -24.49 9.30 -3.29
CA ALA A 54 -25.67 9.64 -4.07
C ALA A 54 -26.87 8.76 -3.70
N ILE A 55 -26.67 7.45 -3.53
CA ILE A 55 -27.74 6.53 -3.07
C ILE A 55 -28.20 6.92 -1.66
N LEU A 56 -27.28 7.19 -0.73
CA LEU A 56 -27.64 7.63 0.62
C LEU A 56 -28.43 8.95 0.59
N PHE A 57 -28.00 9.90 -0.25
CA PHE A 57 -28.71 11.15 -0.46
C PHE A 57 -30.14 10.92 -0.97
N LEU A 58 -30.33 10.08 -1.99
CA LEU A 58 -31.67 9.75 -2.50
C LEU A 58 -32.55 9.05 -1.45
N LEU A 59 -31.97 8.14 -0.65
CA LEU A 59 -32.69 7.43 0.40
C LEU A 59 -33.12 8.36 1.55
N LEU A 60 -32.23 9.26 1.98
CA LEU A 60 -32.56 10.26 3.00
C LEU A 60 -33.68 11.17 2.52
N ASN A 61 -33.57 11.71 1.30
CA ASN A 61 -34.62 12.56 0.73
C ASN A 61 -35.94 11.81 0.55
N GLY A 62 -35.90 10.55 0.13
CA GLY A 62 -37.09 9.70 0.05
C GLY A 62 -37.75 9.45 1.41
N GLY A 63 -36.94 9.27 2.46
CA GLY A 63 -37.41 9.14 3.84
C GLY A 63 -38.08 10.41 4.37
N PHE A 64 -37.44 11.56 4.18
CA PHE A 64 -38.01 12.86 4.59
C PHE A 64 -39.24 13.24 3.78
N ALA A 65 -39.25 12.99 2.47
CA ALA A 65 -40.45 13.15 1.64
C ALA A 65 -41.63 12.36 2.20
N ALA A 66 -41.41 11.10 2.59
CA ALA A 66 -42.43 10.27 3.22
C ALA A 66 -42.90 10.85 4.57
N LEU A 67 -41.99 11.40 5.39
CA LEU A 67 -42.34 12.08 6.63
C LEU A 67 -43.22 13.31 6.37
N TYR A 68 -42.87 14.16 5.41
CA TYR A 68 -43.69 15.33 5.09
C TYR A 68 -45.11 14.97 4.66
N LEU A 69 -45.29 13.87 3.91
CA LEU A 69 -46.61 13.40 3.50
C LEU A 69 -47.49 12.88 4.66
N LEU A 70 -46.91 12.59 5.83
CA LEU A 70 -47.71 12.23 7.02
C LEU A 70 -48.40 13.46 7.63
N GLY A 71 -47.91 14.67 7.36
CA GLY A 71 -48.54 15.91 7.78
C GLY A 71 -49.64 16.34 6.82
N HIS A 72 -50.73 16.87 7.35
CA HIS A 72 -51.79 17.50 6.55
C HIS A 72 -51.31 18.87 6.07
N ASP A 73 -51.38 19.14 4.76
CA ASP A 73 -50.93 20.38 4.12
C ASP A 73 -49.57 20.90 4.64
N ALA A 74 -48.61 19.98 4.74
CA ALA A 74 -47.31 20.24 5.39
C ALA A 74 -46.43 21.24 4.62
N ILE A 75 -46.50 21.29 3.29
CA ILE A 75 -45.60 22.03 2.40
C ILE A 75 -46.41 23.06 1.60
N ALA A 76 -45.98 24.32 1.64
CA ALA A 76 -46.53 25.40 0.83
C ALA A 76 -46.20 25.19 -0.65
N ASN A 77 -47.11 25.55 -1.56
CA ASN A 77 -46.84 25.60 -3.00
C ASN A 77 -46.22 24.30 -3.56
N GLN A 78 -46.53 23.15 -2.97
CA GLN A 78 -45.91 21.88 -3.33
C GLN A 78 -46.15 21.56 -4.82
N SER A 79 -45.07 21.47 -5.59
CA SER A 79 -45.13 21.27 -7.04
C SER A 79 -44.07 20.26 -7.52
N PRO A 80 -44.46 19.13 -8.12
CA PRO A 80 -45.82 18.63 -8.31
C PRO A 80 -46.45 18.14 -7.00
N ALA A 81 -47.78 18.04 -6.95
CA ALA A 81 -48.46 17.48 -5.79
C ALA A 81 -48.03 16.01 -5.52
N GLY A 82 -48.03 15.63 -4.23
CA GLY A 82 -47.69 14.27 -3.80
C GLY A 82 -46.18 14.03 -3.62
N PHE A 83 -45.78 12.76 -3.56
CA PHE A 83 -44.43 12.36 -3.14
C PHE A 83 -43.30 13.06 -3.90
N VAL A 84 -43.46 13.27 -5.21
CA VAL A 84 -42.40 13.88 -6.03
C VAL A 84 -42.13 15.34 -5.62
N GLY A 85 -43.15 16.15 -5.35
CA GLY A 85 -42.93 17.51 -4.83
C GLY A 85 -42.37 17.52 -3.42
N ALA A 86 -42.83 16.60 -2.54
CA ALA A 86 -42.26 16.47 -1.21
C ALA A 86 -40.78 16.03 -1.25
N PHE A 87 -40.42 15.20 -2.22
CA PHE A 87 -39.04 14.78 -2.49
C PHE A 87 -38.18 15.94 -2.99
N PHE A 88 -38.68 16.79 -3.89
CA PHE A 88 -37.95 17.98 -4.31
C PHE A 88 -37.79 19.00 -3.19
N PHE A 89 -38.83 19.22 -2.39
CA PHE A 89 -38.76 20.04 -1.18
C PHE A 89 -37.73 19.51 -0.17
N SER A 90 -37.68 18.19 0.01
CA SER A 90 -36.66 17.53 0.83
C SER A 90 -35.26 17.74 0.26
N VAL A 91 -35.07 17.61 -1.06
CA VAL A 91 -33.77 17.84 -1.73
C VAL A 91 -33.26 19.26 -1.50
N GLU A 92 -34.10 20.29 -1.67
CA GLU A 92 -33.68 21.67 -1.43
C GLU A 92 -33.44 21.98 0.06
N THR A 93 -34.14 21.29 0.97
CA THR A 93 -33.99 21.46 2.42
C THR A 93 -32.74 20.77 2.94
N LEU A 94 -32.55 19.48 2.63
CA LEU A 94 -31.40 18.66 3.06
C LEU A 94 -30.08 19.20 2.49
N ALA A 95 -30.08 19.66 1.24
CA ALA A 95 -28.91 20.27 0.61
C ALA A 95 -28.70 21.74 1.01
N THR A 96 -29.57 22.31 1.84
CA THR A 96 -29.54 23.72 2.29
C THR A 96 -29.58 24.74 1.14
N VAL A 97 -30.24 24.38 0.02
CA VAL A 97 -30.46 25.27 -1.13
C VAL A 97 -31.62 26.23 -0.84
N GLY A 98 -32.75 25.69 -0.38
CA GLY A 98 -33.93 26.44 0.04
C GLY A 98 -34.37 27.53 -0.94
N TYR A 99 -34.85 27.15 -2.14
CA TYR A 99 -35.32 28.12 -3.14
C TYR A 99 -36.43 29.05 -2.61
N GLY A 100 -37.21 28.58 -1.64
CA GLY A 100 -38.19 29.39 -0.90
C GLY A 100 -39.59 29.42 -1.50
N ASP A 101 -39.77 28.89 -2.71
CA ASP A 101 -41.09 28.69 -3.32
C ASP A 101 -41.91 27.67 -2.52
N MET A 102 -41.31 26.51 -2.25
CA MET A 102 -41.79 25.54 -1.27
C MET A 102 -41.18 25.83 0.11
N HIS A 103 -42.01 25.79 1.14
CA HIS A 103 -41.60 26.00 2.52
C HIS A 103 -42.54 25.27 3.48
N PRO A 104 -42.08 24.88 4.68
CA PRO A 104 -42.94 24.22 5.66
C PRO A 104 -44.05 25.19 6.11
N GLN A 105 -45.32 24.75 6.09
CA GLN A 105 -46.47 25.57 6.52
C GLN A 105 -46.97 25.23 7.93
N THR A 106 -46.74 24.01 8.39
CA THR A 106 -47.24 23.53 9.67
C THR A 106 -46.12 23.41 10.70
N VAL A 107 -46.47 23.49 11.99
CA VAL A 107 -45.52 23.24 13.08
C VAL A 107 -44.86 21.86 12.93
N TYR A 108 -45.63 20.85 12.50
CA TYR A 108 -45.11 19.53 12.19
C TYR A 108 -44.02 19.58 11.10
N ALA A 109 -44.30 20.24 9.97
CA ALA A 109 -43.34 20.37 8.88
C ALA A 109 -42.07 21.13 9.31
N HIS A 110 -42.21 22.18 10.12
CA HIS A 110 -41.05 22.90 10.69
C HIS A 110 -40.19 22.03 11.60
N VAL A 111 -40.80 21.14 12.40
CA VAL A 111 -40.05 20.20 13.25
C VAL A 111 -39.30 19.20 12.37
N VAL A 112 -39.96 18.61 11.37
CA VAL A 112 -39.33 17.67 10.42
C VAL A 112 -38.19 18.36 9.67
N SER A 113 -38.40 19.57 9.15
CA SER A 113 -37.38 20.34 8.43
C SER A 113 -36.20 20.71 9.31
N THR A 114 -36.43 20.98 10.60
CA THR A 114 -35.34 21.25 11.56
C THR A 114 -34.42 20.04 11.71
N PHE A 115 -34.99 18.83 11.84
CA PHE A 115 -34.20 17.60 11.87
C PHE A 115 -33.52 17.31 10.54
N GLU A 116 -34.21 17.54 9.43
CA GLU A 116 -33.65 17.38 8.09
C GLU A 116 -32.44 18.27 7.86
N ILE A 117 -32.55 19.56 8.18
CA ILE A 117 -31.45 20.53 8.07
C ILE A 117 -30.26 20.09 8.93
N PHE A 118 -30.49 19.66 10.17
CA PHE A 118 -29.44 19.17 11.06
C PHE A 118 -28.72 17.94 10.47
N ILE A 119 -29.47 16.97 9.93
CA ILE A 119 -28.92 15.78 9.29
C ILE A 119 -28.18 16.13 8.00
N GLY A 120 -28.70 17.06 7.20
CA GLY A 120 -28.09 17.54 5.97
C GLY A 120 -26.74 18.21 6.22
N MET A 121 -26.70 19.19 7.12
CA MET A 121 -25.46 19.87 7.51
C MET A 121 -24.42 18.89 8.08
N SER A 122 -24.84 17.98 8.96
CA SER A 122 -23.97 16.93 9.51
C SER A 122 -23.46 16.00 8.41
N GLY A 123 -24.31 15.63 7.46
CA GLY A 123 -23.97 14.78 6.32
C GLY A 123 -22.95 15.42 5.38
N ILE A 124 -23.10 16.72 5.06
CA ILE A 124 -22.15 17.48 4.24
C ILE A 124 -20.78 17.54 4.96
N ALA A 125 -20.76 17.85 6.26
CA ALA A 125 -19.53 17.89 7.04
C ALA A 125 -18.81 16.52 7.06
N LEU A 126 -19.56 15.43 7.29
CA LEU A 126 -19.01 14.08 7.29
C LEU A 126 -18.50 13.65 5.91
N ALA A 127 -19.26 13.92 4.85
CA ALA A 127 -18.86 13.60 3.48
C ALA A 127 -17.58 14.36 3.09
N THR A 128 -17.49 15.64 3.41
CA THR A 128 -16.31 16.47 3.18
C THR A 128 -15.10 15.93 3.94
N GLY A 129 -15.27 15.59 5.22
CA GLY A 129 -14.22 14.98 6.04
C GLY A 129 -13.74 13.63 5.50
N LEU A 130 -14.65 12.79 5.00
CA LEU A 130 -14.32 11.51 4.36
C LEU A 130 -13.56 11.72 3.04
N VAL A 131 -13.98 12.67 2.22
CA VAL A 131 -13.29 13.03 0.97
C VAL A 131 -11.86 13.48 1.28
N PHE A 132 -11.69 14.38 2.24
CA PHE A 132 -10.36 14.82 2.70
C PHE A 132 -9.52 13.64 3.20
N ALA A 133 -10.05 12.81 4.09
CA ALA A 133 -9.35 11.64 4.61
C ALA A 133 -8.96 10.63 3.51
N ARG A 134 -9.75 10.51 2.43
CA ARG A 134 -9.41 9.69 1.25
C ARG A 134 -8.29 10.31 0.42
N PHE A 135 -8.32 11.62 0.20
CA PHE A 135 -7.26 12.35 -0.53
C PHE A 135 -5.94 12.37 0.23
N SER A 136 -5.99 12.56 1.55
CA SER A 136 -4.83 12.59 2.45
C SER A 136 -4.29 11.20 2.79
N ARG A 137 -4.64 10.14 2.04
CA ARG A 137 -4.00 8.83 2.23
C ARG A 137 -2.78 8.74 1.32
N PRO A 138 -1.57 8.58 1.88
CA PRO A 138 -0.38 8.50 1.07
C PRO A 138 -0.38 7.13 0.37
N GLN A 139 -0.27 7.14 -0.95
CA GLN A 139 -0.08 5.91 -1.72
C GLN A 139 1.39 5.77 -2.07
N ALA A 140 2.12 4.98 -1.28
CA ALA A 140 3.47 4.54 -1.63
C ALA A 140 3.41 3.77 -2.95
N LYS A 141 3.99 4.33 -4.01
CA LYS A 141 4.25 3.59 -5.25
C LYS A 141 5.73 3.22 -5.28
N ILE A 142 6.13 2.37 -4.34
CA ILE A 142 7.45 1.75 -4.37
C ILE A 142 7.35 0.53 -5.28
N LEU A 143 8.11 0.53 -6.35
CA LEU A 143 8.27 -0.60 -7.26
C LEU A 143 9.34 -1.54 -6.70
N PHE A 144 9.09 -2.84 -6.72
CA PHE A 144 10.06 -3.86 -6.34
C PHE A 144 10.42 -4.69 -7.57
N ALA A 145 11.70 -5.09 -7.69
CA ALA A 145 12.11 -5.99 -8.74
C ALA A 145 11.38 -7.34 -8.57
N ARG A 146 10.97 -7.96 -9.69
CA ARG A 146 10.17 -9.19 -9.66
C ARG A 146 10.93 -10.36 -9.04
N LEU A 147 12.25 -10.37 -9.21
CA LEU A 147 13.14 -11.43 -8.76
C LEU A 147 14.09 -10.88 -7.71
N ALA A 148 14.43 -11.69 -6.73
CA ALA A 148 15.57 -11.47 -5.85
C ALA A 148 16.77 -12.21 -6.43
N ILE A 149 17.98 -11.68 -6.29
CA ILE A 149 19.19 -12.30 -6.84
C ILE A 149 20.21 -12.61 -5.75
N VAL A 150 20.97 -13.68 -5.94
CA VAL A 150 22.13 -14.00 -5.10
C VAL A 150 23.35 -14.11 -6.00
N ARG A 151 24.41 -13.37 -5.69
CA ARG A 151 25.69 -13.46 -6.42
C ARG A 151 26.88 -13.22 -5.48
N PRO A 152 28.09 -13.64 -5.85
CA PRO A 152 29.30 -13.10 -5.24
C PRO A 152 29.37 -11.59 -5.49
N LEU A 153 29.71 -10.84 -4.45
CA LEU A 153 30.02 -9.42 -4.50
C LEU A 153 31.16 -9.16 -3.52
N ASN A 154 32.28 -8.61 -3.99
CA ASN A 154 33.48 -8.40 -3.19
C ASN A 154 33.93 -9.68 -2.44
N GLY A 155 33.90 -10.83 -3.14
CA GLY A 155 34.30 -12.13 -2.61
C GLY A 155 33.31 -12.80 -1.66
N ARG A 156 32.15 -12.17 -1.35
CA ARG A 156 31.13 -12.74 -0.45
C ARG A 156 29.81 -12.94 -1.16
N MET A 157 29.16 -14.09 -0.92
CA MET A 157 27.81 -14.33 -1.43
C MET A 157 26.85 -13.32 -0.80
N THR A 158 26.09 -12.64 -1.64
CA THR A 158 25.23 -11.53 -1.22
C THR A 158 23.87 -11.67 -1.89
N LEU A 159 22.81 -11.67 -1.07
CA LEU A 159 21.43 -11.55 -1.51
C LEU A 159 21.16 -10.07 -1.81
N MET A 160 20.57 -9.78 -2.96
CA MET A 160 20.18 -8.43 -3.35
C MET A 160 18.73 -8.36 -3.83
N VAL A 161 18.02 -7.38 -3.31
CA VAL A 161 16.69 -6.99 -3.77
C VAL A 161 16.72 -5.53 -4.19
N ARG A 162 16.00 -5.18 -5.25
CA ARG A 162 15.97 -3.82 -5.79
C ARG A 162 14.58 -3.22 -5.61
N ALA A 163 14.54 -2.00 -5.12
CA ALA A 163 13.34 -1.16 -5.05
C ALA A 163 13.56 0.14 -5.83
N ALA A 164 12.49 0.76 -6.32
CA ALA A 164 12.53 2.08 -6.91
C ALA A 164 11.31 2.89 -6.48
N ASN A 165 11.47 4.20 -6.39
CA ASN A 165 10.35 5.09 -6.17
C ASN A 165 9.72 5.41 -7.53
N ALA A 166 8.48 4.95 -7.76
CA ALA A 166 7.77 5.20 -9.01
C ALA A 166 7.00 6.53 -9.00
N ARG A 167 7.12 7.34 -7.95
CA ARG A 167 6.67 8.74 -7.91
C ARG A 167 7.88 9.67 -8.01
N GLN A 168 7.63 10.87 -8.53
CA GLN A 168 8.61 11.96 -8.59
C GLN A 168 8.73 12.74 -7.26
N ASN A 169 8.24 12.18 -6.15
CA ASN A 169 8.39 12.79 -4.82
C ASN A 169 9.49 12.08 -4.03
N VAL A 170 10.06 12.76 -3.04
CA VAL A 170 11.09 12.17 -2.17
C VAL A 170 10.43 11.40 -1.04
N ILE A 171 10.95 10.20 -0.77
CA ILE A 171 10.69 9.48 0.48
C ILE A 171 11.87 9.77 1.40
N ALA A 172 11.63 10.60 2.41
CA ALA A 172 12.62 11.00 3.39
C ALA A 172 12.78 9.92 4.47
N GLU A 173 14.00 9.76 4.96
CA GLU A 173 14.36 8.83 6.04
C GLU A 173 13.81 7.41 5.81
N ALA A 174 13.97 6.92 4.57
CA ALA A 174 13.44 5.61 4.20
C ALA A 174 14.22 4.50 4.92
N GLN A 175 13.52 3.61 5.61
CA GLN A 175 14.07 2.45 6.29
C GLN A 175 13.55 1.16 5.68
N ALA A 176 14.43 0.18 5.53
CA ALA A 176 14.12 -1.12 4.97
C ALA A 176 14.40 -2.24 5.98
N LYS A 177 13.49 -3.21 6.04
CA LYS A 177 13.64 -4.43 6.84
C LYS A 177 13.40 -5.64 5.95
N LEU A 178 14.42 -6.47 5.80
CA LEU A 178 14.37 -7.72 5.05
C LEU A 178 14.29 -8.90 6.02
N ARG A 179 13.38 -9.85 5.76
CA ARG A 179 13.18 -11.02 6.61
C ARG A 179 13.03 -12.29 5.77
N LEU A 180 13.49 -13.41 6.30
CA LEU A 180 13.26 -14.74 5.78
C LEU A 180 12.16 -15.42 6.60
N MET A 181 11.07 -15.79 5.94
CA MET A 181 10.04 -16.64 6.52
C MET A 181 10.17 -18.05 5.96
N ARG A 182 10.29 -19.08 6.82
CA ARG A 182 10.34 -20.49 6.39
C ARG A 182 9.68 -21.42 7.40
N VAL A 183 9.32 -22.62 6.95
CA VAL A 183 8.77 -23.68 7.81
C VAL A 183 9.94 -24.40 8.48
N GLU A 184 9.87 -24.53 9.80
CA GLU A 184 10.83 -25.27 10.62
C GLU A 184 10.11 -26.26 11.54
N GLY A 185 10.68 -27.45 11.70
CA GLY A 185 10.29 -28.38 12.74
C GLY A 185 10.86 -27.96 14.10
N THR A 186 10.10 -28.11 15.16
CA THR A 186 10.58 -27.96 16.53
C THR A 186 10.97 -29.31 17.12
N HIS A 187 11.77 -29.30 18.19
CA HIS A 187 12.19 -30.51 18.90
C HIS A 187 11.01 -31.28 19.51
N GLU A 188 9.90 -30.59 19.76
CA GLU A 188 8.65 -31.12 20.28
C GLU A 188 7.75 -31.72 19.18
N GLY A 189 8.21 -31.77 17.93
CA GLY A 189 7.51 -32.40 16.81
C GLY A 189 6.50 -31.51 16.07
N TYR A 190 6.43 -30.21 16.38
CA TYR A 190 5.54 -29.28 15.68
C TYR A 190 6.24 -28.65 14.47
N THR A 191 5.51 -28.42 13.39
CA THR A 191 5.98 -27.59 12.27
C THR A 191 5.41 -26.19 12.40
N LEU A 192 6.27 -25.18 12.48
CA LEU A 192 5.86 -23.78 12.57
C LEU A 192 6.62 -22.90 11.59
N ARG A 193 6.01 -21.77 11.20
CA ARG A 193 6.67 -20.78 10.35
C ARG A 193 7.42 -19.80 11.22
N LYS A 194 8.75 -19.77 11.09
CA LYS A 194 9.59 -18.76 11.75
C LYS A 194 9.90 -17.63 10.79
N ILE A 195 10.08 -16.45 11.36
CA ILE A 195 10.54 -15.25 10.68
C ILE A 195 11.89 -14.91 11.28
N HIS A 196 12.90 -14.83 10.42
CA HIS A 196 14.27 -14.44 10.77
C HIS A 196 14.59 -13.11 10.11
N ASP A 197 15.15 -12.17 10.86
CA ASP A 197 15.62 -10.92 10.28
C ASP A 197 16.91 -11.16 9.47
N LEU A 198 17.02 -10.53 8.31
CA LEU A 198 18.20 -10.55 7.45
C LEU A 198 18.87 -9.18 7.51
N PRO A 199 19.98 -9.02 8.26
CA PRO A 199 20.66 -7.73 8.40
C PRO A 199 21.10 -7.15 7.05
N LEU A 200 20.61 -5.96 6.72
CA LEU A 200 21.01 -5.28 5.49
C LEU A 200 22.34 -4.54 5.70
N VAL A 201 23.19 -4.50 4.67
CA VAL A 201 24.42 -3.68 4.66
C VAL A 201 24.09 -2.22 4.91
N ARG A 202 23.01 -1.75 4.30
CA ARG A 202 22.44 -0.43 4.52
C ARG A 202 20.93 -0.56 4.58
N ASN A 203 20.37 -0.34 5.76
CA ASN A 203 18.93 -0.41 6.04
C ASN A 203 18.25 0.96 5.97
N GLU A 204 18.98 2.05 5.78
CA GLU A 204 18.44 3.42 5.73
C GLU A 204 18.88 4.18 4.47
N HIS A 205 17.99 5.00 3.93
CA HIS A 205 18.22 5.83 2.76
C HIS A 205 17.64 7.25 3.01
N PRO A 206 18.49 8.26 3.27
CA PRO A 206 18.03 9.59 3.66
C PRO A 206 17.08 10.25 2.64
N ILE A 207 17.38 10.09 1.34
CA ILE A 207 16.61 10.69 0.24
C ILE A 207 16.33 9.62 -0.82
N PHE A 208 15.28 8.81 -0.65
CA PHE A 208 14.95 7.76 -1.62
C PHE A 208 14.17 8.33 -2.80
N LEU A 209 14.92 8.74 -3.84
CA LEU A 209 14.38 9.39 -5.04
C LEU A 209 14.28 8.45 -6.26
N LEU A 210 15.27 7.58 -6.47
CA LEU A 210 15.44 6.80 -7.71
C LEU A 210 15.35 5.30 -7.44
N GLY A 211 16.50 4.60 -7.43
CA GLY A 211 16.60 3.18 -7.12
C GLY A 211 17.38 2.91 -5.84
N TRP A 212 16.99 1.86 -5.12
CA TRP A 212 17.67 1.37 -3.92
C TRP A 212 17.95 -0.12 -4.07
N ASN A 213 19.23 -0.47 -4.18
CA ASN A 213 19.68 -1.87 -4.08
C ASN A 213 19.94 -2.20 -2.61
N LEU A 214 19.10 -3.07 -2.06
CA LEU A 214 19.17 -3.57 -0.69
C LEU A 214 19.96 -4.88 -0.70
N MET A 215 21.00 -4.95 0.11
CA MET A 215 21.96 -6.04 0.10
C MET A 215 22.05 -6.69 1.48
N HIS A 216 22.03 -8.01 1.52
CA HIS A 216 22.30 -8.82 2.71
C HIS A 216 23.46 -9.76 2.42
N VAL A 217 24.55 -9.61 3.16
CA VAL A 217 25.73 -10.47 3.05
C VAL A 217 25.42 -11.81 3.72
N ILE A 218 25.63 -12.91 2.99
CA ILE A 218 25.44 -14.26 3.49
C ILE A 218 26.75 -14.72 4.12
N ASP A 219 26.94 -14.38 5.39
CA ASP A 219 28.03 -14.86 6.24
C ASP A 219 27.57 -16.03 7.13
N GLU A 220 28.45 -16.54 7.99
CA GLU A 220 28.20 -17.67 8.89
C GLU A 220 27.04 -17.43 9.88
N THR A 221 26.71 -16.16 10.15
CA THR A 221 25.60 -15.78 11.04
C THR A 221 24.27 -15.64 10.30
N SER A 222 24.31 -15.59 8.97
CA SER A 222 23.13 -15.45 8.14
C SER A 222 22.22 -16.69 8.23
N PRO A 223 20.90 -16.52 8.38
CA PRO A 223 19.94 -17.61 8.25
C PRO A 223 19.94 -18.30 6.87
N LEU A 224 20.57 -17.68 5.86
CA LEU A 224 20.76 -18.20 4.51
C LEU A 224 22.12 -18.90 4.32
N PHE A 225 22.96 -18.96 5.34
CA PHE A 225 24.26 -19.63 5.25
C PHE A 225 24.09 -21.13 4.97
N GLY A 226 24.75 -21.61 3.91
CA GLY A 226 24.65 -23.01 3.48
C GLY A 226 23.30 -23.41 2.84
N GLU A 227 22.36 -22.48 2.68
CA GLU A 227 21.10 -22.75 1.99
C GLU A 227 21.31 -22.83 0.47
N THR A 228 20.56 -23.73 -0.18
CA THR A 228 20.49 -23.84 -1.65
C THR A 228 19.09 -23.54 -2.15
N ALA A 229 18.90 -23.43 -3.46
CA ALA A 229 17.59 -23.26 -4.06
C ALA A 229 16.61 -24.39 -3.67
N GLU A 230 17.11 -25.63 -3.61
CA GLU A 230 16.35 -26.82 -3.25
C GLU A 230 15.99 -26.83 -1.76
N SER A 231 16.92 -26.44 -0.89
CA SER A 231 16.66 -26.37 0.55
C SER A 231 15.62 -25.28 0.89
N LEU A 232 15.71 -24.12 0.23
CA LEU A 232 14.71 -23.05 0.36
C LEU A 232 13.33 -23.49 -0.14
N ALA A 233 13.27 -24.26 -1.23
CA ALA A 233 12.03 -24.83 -1.72
C ALA A 233 11.43 -25.86 -0.75
N ALA A 234 12.25 -26.76 -0.20
CA ALA A 234 11.82 -27.77 0.76
C ALA A 234 11.21 -27.17 2.05
N ARG A 235 11.63 -25.95 2.42
CA ARG A 235 11.16 -25.24 3.63
C ARG A 235 10.08 -24.19 3.34
N ASP A 236 9.54 -24.13 2.12
CA ASP A 236 8.57 -23.12 1.67
C ASP A 236 9.02 -21.69 2.04
N ALA A 237 10.28 -21.38 1.72
CA ALA A 237 10.91 -20.13 2.09
C ALA A 237 10.31 -18.94 1.31
N THR A 238 10.15 -17.82 1.99
CA THR A 238 9.64 -16.57 1.44
C THR A 238 10.45 -15.40 2.01
N LEU A 239 11.02 -14.57 1.16
CA LEU A 239 11.62 -13.30 1.55
C LEU A 239 10.53 -12.24 1.69
N LEU A 240 10.60 -11.44 2.75
CA LEU A 240 9.68 -10.36 3.06
C LEU A 240 10.47 -9.07 3.16
N ILE A 241 10.19 -8.09 2.31
CA ILE A 241 10.72 -6.74 2.45
C ILE A 241 9.61 -5.82 2.95
N THR A 242 9.99 -4.93 3.86
CA THR A 242 9.18 -3.78 4.26
C THR A 242 10.03 -2.54 4.12
N ILE A 243 9.55 -1.54 3.38
CA ILE A 243 10.15 -0.21 3.30
C ILE A 243 9.16 0.77 3.93
N GLU A 244 9.63 1.54 4.90
CA GLU A 244 8.91 2.58 5.63
C GLU A 244 9.64 3.91 5.42
N GLY A 245 8.93 5.02 5.37
CA GLY A 245 9.53 6.36 5.24
C GLY A 245 8.47 7.43 5.30
N SER A 246 8.87 8.70 5.31
CA SER A 246 7.94 9.83 5.24
C SER A 246 7.89 10.41 3.83
N ASP A 247 6.68 10.69 3.37
CA ASP A 247 6.47 11.45 2.14
C ASP A 247 6.85 12.92 2.40
N GLU A 248 7.81 13.48 1.66
CA GLU A 248 8.25 14.86 1.90
C GLU A 248 7.13 15.89 1.65
N THR A 249 6.24 15.62 0.68
CA THR A 249 5.17 16.55 0.30
C THR A 249 4.04 16.61 1.33
N THR A 250 3.68 15.47 1.91
CA THR A 250 2.55 15.36 2.85
C THR A 250 2.97 15.20 4.30
N ALA A 251 4.26 15.00 4.57
CA ALA A 251 4.83 14.67 5.88
C ALA A 251 4.20 13.42 6.54
N GLN A 252 3.57 12.54 5.74
CA GLN A 252 2.91 11.34 6.24
C GLN A 252 3.81 10.13 6.12
N VAL A 253 3.74 9.25 7.12
CA VAL A 253 4.45 7.96 7.07
C VAL A 253 3.77 7.04 6.07
N MET A 254 4.58 6.48 5.18
CA MET A 254 4.18 5.50 4.19
C MET A 254 4.91 4.19 4.42
N GLN A 255 4.27 3.09 4.00
CA GLN A 255 4.83 1.75 4.10
C GLN A 255 4.52 0.97 2.83
N ALA A 256 5.53 0.32 2.26
CA ALA A 256 5.37 -0.65 1.19
C ALA A 256 5.93 -2.01 1.62
N ARG A 257 5.27 -3.07 1.17
CA ARG A 257 5.65 -4.46 1.47
C ARG A 257 5.65 -5.24 0.18
N TYR A 258 6.63 -6.13 0.05
CA TYR A 258 6.71 -7.07 -1.06
C TYR A 258 7.28 -8.40 -0.58
N SER A 259 7.00 -9.46 -1.32
CA SER A 259 7.50 -10.78 -0.99
C SER A 259 7.93 -11.56 -2.21
N TRP A 260 9.04 -12.28 -2.07
CA TRP A 260 9.56 -13.22 -3.07
C TRP A 260 9.47 -14.62 -2.50
N THR A 261 8.85 -15.53 -3.23
CA THR A 261 8.88 -16.95 -2.88
C THR A 261 10.25 -17.53 -3.24
N HIS A 262 10.56 -18.74 -2.76
CA HIS A 262 11.79 -19.45 -3.16
C HIS A 262 11.94 -19.54 -4.70
N ALA A 263 10.83 -19.59 -5.45
CA ALA A 263 10.82 -19.66 -6.91
C ALA A 263 11.19 -18.32 -7.59
N ASP A 264 11.16 -17.21 -6.86
CA ASP A 264 11.50 -15.87 -7.35
C ASP A 264 12.95 -15.49 -7.03
N ILE A 265 13.70 -16.37 -6.36
CA ILE A 265 15.12 -16.17 -6.04
C ILE A 265 15.97 -16.78 -7.16
N ARG A 266 16.90 -15.99 -7.71
CA ARG A 266 17.82 -16.43 -8.76
C ARG A 266 19.26 -16.40 -8.25
N TRP A 267 19.87 -17.57 -8.17
CA TRP A 267 21.27 -17.73 -7.78
C TRP A 267 22.18 -17.50 -8.98
N ARG A 268 23.36 -16.91 -8.76
CA ARG A 268 24.34 -16.55 -9.80
C ARG A 268 23.78 -15.64 -10.88
N HIS A 269 22.96 -14.67 -10.48
CA HIS A 269 22.41 -13.66 -11.38
C HIS A 269 22.75 -12.26 -10.87
N ARG A 270 22.87 -11.31 -11.79
CA ARG A 270 22.97 -9.87 -11.52
C ARG A 270 21.82 -9.14 -12.16
N TYR A 271 21.43 -8.00 -11.58
CA TYR A 271 20.51 -7.11 -12.26
C TYR A 271 21.20 -6.42 -13.43
N VAL A 272 20.44 -6.07 -14.45
CA VAL A 272 20.89 -5.14 -15.49
C VAL A 272 21.08 -3.75 -14.87
N ASP A 273 22.11 -3.05 -15.34
CA ASP A 273 22.42 -1.68 -14.93
C ASP A 273 21.40 -0.73 -15.53
N LEU A 274 20.84 0.16 -14.71
CA LEU A 274 19.75 1.06 -15.12
C LEU A 274 20.23 2.46 -15.49
N MET A 275 21.47 2.79 -15.11
CA MET A 275 22.00 4.14 -15.20
C MET A 275 23.08 4.19 -16.26
N HIS A 276 23.00 5.20 -17.12
CA HIS A 276 24.06 5.56 -18.05
C HIS A 276 24.18 7.07 -18.11
N ASP A 277 25.42 7.55 -18.22
CA ASP A 277 25.70 8.98 -18.32
C ASP A 277 25.92 9.37 -19.79
N GLU A 278 25.08 10.26 -20.29
CA GLU A 278 25.20 10.81 -21.65
C GLU A 278 25.21 12.34 -21.57
N GLY A 279 26.27 12.97 -22.09
CA GLY A 279 26.36 14.45 -22.12
C GLY A 279 26.38 15.13 -20.75
N GLY A 280 26.82 14.44 -19.68
CA GLY A 280 26.84 14.98 -18.31
C GLY A 280 25.48 14.92 -17.59
N ILE A 281 24.49 14.27 -18.19
CA ILE A 281 23.18 13.99 -17.58
C ILE A 281 23.11 12.49 -17.31
N THR A 282 22.74 12.12 -16.08
CA THR A 282 22.48 10.71 -15.73
C THR A 282 21.09 10.32 -16.20
N HIS A 283 21.02 9.39 -17.15
CA HIS A 283 19.79 8.79 -17.63
C HIS A 283 19.51 7.49 -16.87
N ILE A 284 18.24 7.28 -16.48
CA ILE A 284 17.80 6.07 -15.79
C ILE A 284 16.69 5.40 -16.57
N ASP A 285 16.97 4.22 -17.10
CA ASP A 285 16.00 3.43 -17.86
C ASP A 285 15.37 2.35 -16.98
N TYR A 286 14.12 2.61 -16.55
CA TYR A 286 13.34 1.66 -15.77
C TYR A 286 12.74 0.51 -16.59
N THR A 287 12.89 0.50 -17.92
CA THR A 287 12.43 -0.60 -18.78
C THR A 287 13.09 -1.92 -18.39
N HIS A 288 14.38 -1.86 -18.07
CA HIS A 288 15.20 -3.00 -17.63
C HIS A 288 15.16 -3.23 -16.11
N PHE A 289 14.29 -2.53 -15.37
CA PHE A 289 14.27 -2.55 -13.90
C PHE A 289 14.10 -3.95 -13.30
N HIS A 290 13.32 -4.80 -13.98
CA HIS A 290 13.05 -6.18 -13.56
C HIS A 290 14.03 -7.21 -14.13
N GLU A 291 14.91 -6.82 -15.05
CA GLU A 291 15.74 -7.74 -15.80
C GLU A 291 16.95 -8.20 -15.00
N VAL A 292 17.21 -9.51 -15.11
CA VAL A 292 18.34 -10.18 -14.49
C VAL A 292 19.06 -10.99 -15.56
N VAL A 293 20.39 -10.99 -15.48
CA VAL A 293 21.26 -11.78 -16.37
C VAL A 293 22.12 -12.71 -15.53
N PRO A 294 22.46 -13.91 -16.03
CA PRO A 294 23.44 -14.78 -15.39
C PRO A 294 24.78 -14.04 -15.19
N VAL A 295 25.45 -14.32 -14.09
CA VAL A 295 26.84 -13.89 -13.88
C VAL A 295 27.73 -14.98 -14.47
N ASP A 296 28.43 -14.65 -15.54
CA ASP A 296 29.47 -15.52 -16.10
C ASP A 296 30.61 -15.65 -15.09
N ALA A 297 31.19 -16.86 -14.98
CA ALA A 297 32.22 -17.17 -14.00
C ALA A 297 33.51 -16.31 -14.14
N ASP A 298 33.70 -15.64 -15.28
CA ASP A 298 34.95 -14.96 -15.66
C ASP A 298 34.89 -13.42 -15.64
N SER A 299 33.76 -12.79 -15.28
CA SER A 299 33.63 -11.32 -15.37
C SER A 299 34.16 -10.52 -14.17
N ASP A 300 34.48 -11.17 -13.05
CA ASP A 300 34.91 -10.50 -11.80
C ASP A 300 36.38 -10.00 -11.82
N GLU A 301 37.19 -10.37 -12.82
CA GLU A 301 38.58 -9.88 -12.93
C GLU A 301 38.73 -8.50 -13.59
N ARG A 302 37.69 -7.96 -14.25
CA ARG A 302 37.78 -6.67 -14.98
C ARG A 302 37.23 -5.46 -14.24
N GLY A 303 37.05 -5.57 -12.92
CA GLY A 303 36.49 -4.53 -12.06
C GLY A 303 37.51 -3.84 -11.14
N SER A 304 38.77 -3.69 -11.55
CA SER A 304 39.68 -2.76 -10.86
C SER A 304 39.60 -1.40 -11.58
N PRO A 305 39.29 -0.29 -10.88
CA PRO A 305 39.38 1.04 -11.49
C PRO A 305 40.82 1.25 -11.93
N GLY A 306 41.00 1.58 -13.20
CA GLY A 306 42.32 1.77 -13.81
C GLY A 306 43.20 2.66 -12.95
N VAL A 307 44.37 2.13 -12.59
CA VAL A 307 45.49 2.93 -12.14
C VAL A 307 45.74 3.97 -13.22
N ILE A 308 45.52 5.24 -12.89
CA ILE A 308 45.98 6.36 -13.70
C ILE A 308 47.51 6.30 -13.62
N GLU A 309 48.14 5.72 -14.64
CA GLU A 309 49.59 5.79 -14.83
C GLU A 309 50.02 7.26 -14.92
N GLY A 310 51.04 7.60 -14.15
CA GLY A 310 51.58 8.94 -14.02
C GLY A 310 52.20 9.48 -15.32
N GLY A 311 51.94 10.76 -15.57
CA GLY A 311 52.66 11.62 -16.51
C GLY A 311 52.98 12.96 -15.84
N PRO A 312 54.07 13.65 -16.23
CA PRO A 312 54.98 14.31 -15.29
C PRO A 312 54.48 15.66 -14.75
N ALA A 313 54.94 15.96 -13.53
CA ALA A 313 54.78 17.23 -12.85
C ALA A 313 55.35 18.39 -13.69
N ALA A 314 54.47 19.22 -14.24
CA ALA A 314 54.83 20.54 -14.76
C ALA A 314 54.85 21.53 -13.59
N GLN A 315 56.04 22.05 -13.30
CA GLN A 315 56.29 23.16 -12.39
C GLN A 315 55.47 24.39 -12.83
N ALA A 316 54.60 24.88 -11.96
CA ALA A 316 54.01 26.21 -12.09
C ALA A 316 54.72 27.14 -11.09
N SER A 317 55.75 27.80 -11.60
CA SER A 317 56.27 29.07 -11.10
C SER A 317 55.13 30.10 -10.98
N GLY A 318 55.02 30.76 -9.83
CA GLY A 318 54.16 31.94 -9.67
C GLY A 318 54.58 33.09 -10.59
N PRO A 319 53.77 34.15 -10.61
CA PRO A 319 54.31 35.38 -10.04
C PRO A 319 53.31 36.21 -9.22
N ALA A 320 53.93 37.08 -8.43
CA ALA A 320 53.39 38.13 -7.59
C ALA A 320 52.52 39.15 -8.34
N ALA A 321 51.43 39.56 -7.70
CA ALA A 321 51.10 40.94 -7.32
C ALA A 321 49.79 40.94 -6.52
#